data_AF-A0A4Y8C8R4-F1
#
_entry.id   AF-A0A4Y8C8R4-F1
#
_cell.length_a   1.000
_cell.length_b   1.000
_cell.length_c   1.000
_cell.angle_alpha   90.00
_cell.angle_beta   90.00
_cell.angle_gamma   90.00
#
_symmetry.space_group_name_H-M   'P 1'
#
loop_
_entity.id
_entity.type
_entity.pdbx_description
1 polymer ?
#
loop_
_entity_poly.entity_id
_entity_poly.type
_entity_poly.pdbx_seq_one_letter_code
_entity_poly.pdbx_strand_id
1 'polypeptide(L)'
;GLDNKGQIDTYKKNQVTTNNELSKTITNTKKQFATVLRTSAAVTIDGKYQDVVDENGDVKSEYVPLTKEELASVESIVKNTINFSATRGDSVVVQNLPFHRESIRVESKVKTFYNRFVEPFIP
;
A
#
# COMPACT_ATOMS: atom_id res chain seq x y z
N GLY A 1 108.32 3.35 -27.88
CA GLY A 1 107.21 4.32 -27.91
C GLY A 1 105.90 3.57 -28.00
N LEU A 2 104.83 4.25 -27.57
CA LEU A 2 103.41 3.87 -27.59
C LEU A 2 102.86 3.29 -26.28
N ASP A 3 102.64 4.24 -25.38
CA ASP A 3 101.58 4.33 -24.40
C ASP A 3 100.19 4.05 -25.00
N ASN A 4 99.42 3.14 -24.40
CA ASN A 4 97.97 3.16 -24.59
C ASN A 4 97.29 2.84 -23.25
N LYS A 5 96.75 3.90 -22.62
CA LYS A 5 96.00 3.85 -21.37
C LYS A 5 94.67 3.17 -21.66
N GLY A 6 94.48 1.96 -21.14
CA GLY A 6 93.23 1.22 -21.22
C GLY A 6 92.07 2.06 -20.67
N GLN A 7 91.22 2.51 -21.59
CA GLN A 7 89.98 3.22 -21.28
C GLN A 7 88.98 2.18 -20.75
N ILE A 8 88.67 2.28 -19.46
CA ILE A 8 87.67 1.44 -18.79
C ILE A 8 86.29 2.05 -19.06
N ASP A 9 85.61 1.54 -20.09
CA ASP A 9 84.23 1.91 -20.40
C ASP A 9 83.31 1.43 -19.26
N THR A 10 82.93 2.37 -18.39
CA THR A 10 82.02 2.11 -17.29
C THR A 10 80.59 2.12 -17.81
N TYR A 11 80.06 0.95 -18.15
CA TYR A 11 78.65 0.79 -18.50
C TYR A 11 77.76 0.97 -17.26
N LYS A 12 77.23 2.19 -17.06
CA LYS A 12 76.17 2.45 -16.05
C LYS A 12 74.81 2.07 -16.64
N LYS A 13 74.26 0.94 -16.20
CA LYS A 13 72.87 0.53 -16.49
C LYS A 13 71.94 1.13 -15.44
N ASN A 14 71.21 2.20 -15.78
CA ASN A 14 70.13 2.71 -14.95
C ASN A 14 68.86 1.89 -15.22
N GLN A 15 68.47 1.06 -14.25
CA GLN A 15 67.20 0.34 -14.29
C GLN A 15 66.20 1.08 -13.38
N VAL A 16 65.22 1.74 -14.00
CA VAL A 16 64.12 2.41 -13.29
C VAL A 16 62.94 1.44 -13.26
N THR A 17 62.58 0.97 -12.06
CA THR A 17 61.39 0.15 -11.84
C THR A 17 60.26 1.08 -11.40
N THR A 18 59.25 1.27 -12.25
CA THR A 18 58.05 2.04 -11.89
C THR A 18 56.99 1.11 -11.32
N ASN A 19 56.80 1.14 -10.01
CA ASN A 19 55.69 0.45 -9.35
C ASN A 19 54.44 1.32 -9.49
N ASN A 20 53.45 0.82 -10.22
CA ASN A 20 52.13 1.44 -10.30
C ASN A 20 51.23 0.75 -9.28
N GLU A 21 50.83 1.46 -8.23
CA GLU A 21 49.84 0.96 -7.28
C GLU A 21 48.44 1.10 -7.87
N LEU A 22 47.85 -0.02 -8.29
CA LEU A 22 46.45 -0.05 -8.71
C LEU A 22 45.56 -0.26 -7.48
N SER A 23 44.81 0.77 -7.12
CA SER A 23 43.87 0.72 -5.99
C SER A 23 42.77 -0.31 -6.29
N LYS A 24 42.70 -1.40 -5.50
CA LYS A 24 41.65 -2.42 -5.61
C LYS A 24 40.62 -2.22 -4.51
N THR A 25 39.43 -1.74 -4.87
CA THR A 25 38.28 -1.70 -3.94
C THR A 25 37.50 -3.00 -4.02
N ILE A 26 37.46 -3.76 -2.93
CA ILE A 26 36.66 -4.99 -2.82
C ILE A 26 35.41 -4.66 -2.00
N THR A 27 34.27 -4.53 -2.67
CA THR A 27 32.97 -4.31 -2.02
C THR A 27 32.30 -5.66 -1.77
N ASN A 28 32.14 -6.04 -0.49
CA ASN A 28 31.46 -7.26 -0.11
C ASN A 28 30.03 -6.95 0.36
N THR A 29 29.03 -7.19 -0.49
CA THR A 29 27.61 -6.94 -0.17
C THR A 29 26.91 -8.24 0.22
N LYS A 30 26.67 -8.44 1.52
CA LYS A 30 25.77 -9.51 1.99
C LYS A 30 24.33 -9.10 1.75
N LYS A 31 23.65 -9.75 0.80
CA LYS A 31 22.22 -9.55 0.54
C LYS A 31 21.38 -10.16 1.68
N GLN A 32 20.24 -9.54 2.00
CA GLN A 32 19.27 -10.05 2.96
C GLN A 32 18.65 -11.36 2.46
N PHE A 33 18.32 -12.27 3.37
CA PHE A 33 17.87 -13.64 3.04
C PHE A 33 16.52 -13.71 2.33
N ALA A 34 15.68 -12.69 2.45
CA ALA A 34 14.40 -12.57 1.75
C ALA A 34 14.10 -11.10 1.41
N THR A 35 13.50 -10.87 0.24
CA THR A 35 13.05 -9.55 -0.21
C THR A 35 11.59 -9.65 -0.61
N VAL A 36 10.78 -8.64 -0.28
CA VAL A 36 9.36 -8.61 -0.67
C VAL A 36 9.29 -8.43 -2.18
N LEU A 37 8.65 -9.37 -2.87
CA LEU A 37 8.49 -9.34 -4.33
C LEU A 37 7.28 -8.53 -4.77
N ARG A 38 6.16 -8.65 -4.03
CA ARG A 38 4.90 -7.94 -4.31
C ARG A 38 3.99 -7.97 -3.08
N THR A 39 3.31 -6.86 -2.82
CA THR A 39 2.25 -6.76 -1.82
C THR A 39 0.93 -6.39 -2.49
N SER A 40 -0.16 -7.04 -2.10
CA SER A 40 -1.49 -6.74 -2.62
C SER A 40 -2.48 -6.63 -1.47
N ALA A 41 -3.28 -5.56 -1.46
CA ALA A 41 -4.29 -5.31 -0.45
C ALA A 41 -5.62 -4.92 -1.09
N ALA A 42 -6.72 -5.49 -0.59
CA ALA A 42 -8.07 -5.12 -0.95
C ALA A 42 -8.82 -4.73 0.32
N VAL A 43 -9.43 -3.55 0.32
CA VAL A 43 -10.11 -2.99 1.49
C VAL A 43 -11.54 -2.63 1.08
N THR A 44 -12.50 -3.12 1.87
CA THR A 44 -13.90 -2.76 1.71
C THR A 44 -14.33 -1.96 2.93
N ILE A 45 -15.06 -0.87 2.70
CA ILE A 45 -15.50 0.06 3.74
C ILE A 45 -17.02 0.20 3.65
N ASP A 46 -17.67 0.26 4.81
CA ASP A 46 -19.10 0.54 4.90
C ASP A 46 -19.36 2.05 4.85
N GLY A 47 -20.54 2.43 4.38
CA GLY A 47 -20.98 3.82 4.37
C GLY A 47 -21.51 4.28 5.73
N LYS A 48 -22.05 5.50 5.74
CA LYS A 48 -22.74 6.07 6.90
C LYS A 48 -24.23 5.74 6.79
N TYR A 49 -24.92 5.66 7.92
CA TYR A 49 -26.37 5.49 7.96
C TYR A 49 -26.98 6.69 8.65
N GLN A 50 -28.04 7.24 8.06
CA GLN A 50 -28.78 8.36 8.63
C GLN A 50 -30.22 7.92 8.88
N ASP A 51 -30.71 8.20 10.08
CA ASP A 51 -32.08 7.90 10.47
C ASP A 51 -33.01 8.97 9.94
N VAL A 52 -33.88 8.58 9.01
CA VAL A 52 -34.90 9.41 8.38
C VAL A 52 -36.26 8.95 8.88
N VAL A 53 -37.07 9.90 9.35
CA VAL A 53 -38.45 9.63 9.77
C VAL A 53 -39.34 9.67 8.52
N ASP A 54 -39.95 8.54 8.20
CA ASP A 54 -40.90 8.43 7.10
C ASP A 54 -42.24 9.11 7.48
N GLU A 55 -43.10 9.39 6.50
CA GLU A 55 -44.39 10.08 6.69
C GLU A 55 -45.33 9.37 7.69
N ASN A 56 -45.09 8.08 7.94
CA ASN A 56 -45.82 7.25 8.90
C ASN A 56 -45.23 7.27 10.33
N GLY A 57 -44.21 8.09 10.60
CA GLY A 57 -43.53 8.16 11.90
C GLY A 57 -42.54 7.02 12.14
N ASP A 58 -42.29 6.17 11.15
CA ASP A 58 -41.32 5.07 11.22
C ASP A 58 -39.91 5.57 10.90
N VAL A 59 -38.96 5.25 11.78
CA VAL A 59 -37.53 5.52 11.55
C VAL A 59 -36.99 4.50 10.55
N LYS A 60 -36.54 4.97 9.38
CA LYS A 60 -35.80 4.21 8.37
C LYS A 60 -34.35 4.68 8.34
N SER A 61 -33.42 3.76 8.21
CA SER A 61 -31.99 4.09 8.10
C SER A 61 -31.62 4.16 6.62
N GLU A 62 -31.32 5.35 6.11
CA GLU A 62 -30.89 5.58 4.73
C GLU A 62 -29.36 5.43 4.62
N TYR A 63 -28.91 4.69 3.61
CA TYR A 63 -27.48 4.47 3.36
C TYR A 63 -26.87 5.67 2.61
N VAL A 64 -25.84 6.25 3.22
CA VAL A 64 -25.07 7.35 2.64
C VAL A 64 -23.67 6.84 2.27
N PRO A 65 -23.34 6.76 0.97
CA PRO A 65 -22.03 6.31 0.54
C PRO A 65 -20.93 7.32 0.96
N LEU A 66 -19.73 6.80 1.22
CA LEU A 66 -18.55 7.64 1.45
C LEU A 66 -18.24 8.50 0.22
N THR A 67 -17.73 9.70 0.49
CA THR A 67 -17.26 10.60 -0.56
C THR A 67 -15.97 10.09 -1.20
N LYS A 68 -15.65 10.57 -2.41
CA LYS A 68 -14.41 10.21 -3.10
C LYS A 68 -13.16 10.64 -2.33
N GLU A 69 -13.24 11.76 -1.60
CA GLU A 69 -12.14 12.28 -0.79
C GLU A 69 -11.83 11.37 0.40
N GLU A 70 -12.86 10.88 1.08
CA GLU A 70 -12.71 9.92 2.19
C GLU A 70 -12.09 8.60 1.68
N LEU A 71 -12.53 8.09 0.52
CA LEU A 71 -11.95 6.89 -0.07
C LEU A 71 -10.48 7.08 -0.46
N ALA A 72 -10.13 8.22 -1.05
CA ALA A 72 -8.75 8.54 -1.39
C ALA A 72 -7.84 8.66 -0.16
N SER A 73 -8.36 9.23 0.94
CA SER A 73 -7.67 9.29 2.21
C SER A 73 -7.37 7.89 2.75
N VAL A 74 -8.35 7.00 2.73
CA VAL A 74 -8.15 5.61 3.16
C VAL A 74 -7.15 4.87 2.28
N GLU A 75 -7.23 5.03 0.96
CA GLU A 75 -6.26 4.44 0.04
C GLU A 75 -4.83 4.91 0.34
N SER A 76 -4.65 6.21 0.64
CA SER A 76 -3.35 6.77 1.02
C SER A 76 -2.82 6.16 2.32
N ILE A 77 -3.66 6.05 3.35
CA ILE A 77 -3.30 5.41 4.63
C ILE A 77 -2.85 3.97 4.40
N VAL A 78 -3.64 3.20 3.66
CA VAL A 78 -3.33 1.78 3.38
C VAL A 78 -2.00 1.65 2.63
N LYS A 79 -1.78 2.48 1.60
CA LYS A 79 -0.51 2.48 0.85
C LYS A 79 0.69 2.79 1.76
N ASN A 80 0.56 3.75 2.67
CA ASN A 80 1.62 4.11 3.60
C ASN A 80 1.88 2.99 4.62
N THR A 81 0.83 2.34 5.15
CA THR A 81 0.95 1.25 6.12
C THR A 81 1.72 0.05 5.56
N ILE A 82 1.51 -0.29 4.28
CA ILE A 82 2.16 -1.44 3.64
C ILE A 82 3.50 -1.09 2.96
N ASN A 83 3.96 0.16 3.07
CA ASN A 83 5.09 0.69 2.33
C ASN A 83 4.96 0.40 0.82
N PHE A 84 3.84 0.82 0.24
CA PHE A 84 3.46 0.58 -1.15
C PHE A 84 4.57 1.02 -2.11
N SER A 85 4.87 0.16 -3.07
CA SER A 85 5.83 0.45 -4.13
C SER A 85 5.26 0.05 -5.49
N ALA A 86 4.99 1.05 -6.33
CA ALA A 86 4.58 0.83 -7.71
C ALA A 86 5.67 0.10 -8.52
N THR A 87 6.95 0.35 -8.23
CA THR A 87 8.08 -0.32 -8.89
C THR A 87 8.24 -1.78 -8.47
N ARG A 88 7.79 -2.15 -7.27
CA ARG A 88 7.65 -3.55 -6.82
C ARG A 88 6.42 -4.25 -7.43
N GLY A 89 5.53 -3.51 -8.08
CA GLY A 89 4.30 -4.04 -8.66
C GLY A 89 3.19 -4.24 -7.64
N ASP A 90 3.21 -3.48 -6.54
CA ASP A 90 2.16 -3.57 -5.53
C ASP A 90 0.81 -3.07 -6.06
N SER A 91 -0.28 -3.53 -5.46
CA SER A 91 -1.64 -3.12 -5.80
C SER A 91 -2.49 -2.91 -4.55
N VAL A 92 -3.23 -1.81 -4.51
CA VAL A 92 -4.21 -1.51 -3.46
C VAL A 92 -5.53 -1.16 -4.11
N VAL A 93 -6.62 -1.79 -3.66
CA VAL A 93 -7.98 -1.50 -4.13
C VAL A 93 -8.85 -1.20 -2.93
N VAL A 94 -9.56 -0.07 -2.97
CA VAL A 94 -10.52 0.33 -1.94
C VAL A 94 -11.90 0.42 -2.58
N GLN A 95 -12.90 -0.24 -2.00
CA GLN A 95 -14.29 -0.16 -2.45
C GLN A 95 -15.22 0.18 -1.29
N ASN A 96 -16.23 1.00 -1.58
CA ASN A 96 -17.32 1.27 -0.65
C ASN A 96 -18.47 0.31 -0.95
N LEU A 97 -18.86 -0.52 0.02
CA LEU A 97 -19.99 -1.44 -0.11
C LEU A 97 -20.84 -1.39 1.16
N PRO A 98 -22.18 -1.29 1.05
CA PRO A 98 -23.06 -1.33 2.21
C PRO A 98 -22.97 -2.70 2.90
N PHE A 99 -22.61 -2.72 4.19
CA PHE A 99 -22.58 -3.97 4.96
C PHE A 99 -23.93 -4.30 5.57
N HIS A 100 -24.75 -3.29 5.87
CA HIS A 100 -26.09 -3.50 6.35
C HIS A 100 -26.99 -3.94 5.20
N ARG A 101 -27.37 -5.22 5.21
CA ARG A 101 -28.55 -5.67 4.49
C ARG A 101 -29.73 -5.23 5.32
N GLU A 102 -30.66 -4.47 4.74
CA GLU A 102 -31.94 -4.19 5.38
C GLU A 102 -32.47 -5.51 5.95
N SER A 103 -32.47 -5.64 7.28
CA SER A 103 -33.24 -6.69 7.92
C SER A 103 -34.66 -6.41 7.47
N ILE A 104 -35.23 -7.27 6.63
CA ILE A 104 -36.62 -7.14 6.22
C ILE A 104 -37.40 -6.97 7.53
N ARG A 105 -37.92 -5.77 7.77
CA ARG A 105 -38.83 -5.51 8.87
C ARG A 105 -40.06 -6.33 8.52
N VAL A 106 -40.09 -7.57 8.97
CA VAL A 106 -41.29 -8.39 8.91
C VAL A 106 -42.25 -7.68 9.83
N GLU A 107 -43.12 -6.87 9.24
CA GLU A 107 -44.20 -6.22 9.95
C GLU A 107 -44.90 -7.29 10.80
N SER A 108 -45.00 -7.05 12.11
CA SER A 108 -45.62 -8.01 13.01
C SER A 108 -47.01 -8.31 12.47
N LYS A 109 -47.27 -9.57 12.09
CA LYS A 109 -48.59 -9.99 11.58
C LYS A 109 -49.73 -9.57 12.52
N VAL A 110 -49.42 -9.46 13.81
CA VAL A 110 -50.34 -8.97 14.85
C VAL A 110 -50.60 -7.47 14.71
N LYS A 111 -49.60 -6.63 14.43
CA LYS A 111 -49.76 -5.18 14.20
C LYS A 111 -50.58 -4.92 12.93
N THR A 112 -50.24 -5.60 11.83
CA THR A 112 -50.99 -5.50 10.56
C THR A 112 -52.44 -5.98 10.72
N PHE A 113 -52.67 -7.06 11.49
CA PHE A 113 -54.00 -7.56 11.79
C PHE A 113 -54.81 -6.57 12.64
N TYR A 114 -54.21 -6.00 13.69
CA TYR A 114 -54.88 -5.05 14.57
C TYR A 114 -55.34 -3.81 13.81
N ASN A 115 -54.45 -3.19 13.03
CA ASN A 115 -54.77 -2.00 12.24
C ASN A 115 -55.83 -2.28 11.15
N ARG A 116 -55.81 -3.47 10.53
CA ARG A 116 -56.75 -3.82 9.45
C ARG A 116 -58.13 -4.26 9.96
N PHE A 117 -58.19 -5.00 11.06
CA PHE A 117 -59.40 -5.72 11.48
C PHE A 117 -59.95 -5.32 12.85
N VAL A 118 -59.19 -4.58 13.67
CA VAL A 118 -59.60 -4.20 15.03
C VAL A 118 -59.79 -2.68 15.14
N GLU A 119 -58.81 -1.90 14.69
CA GLU A 119 -58.83 -0.42 14.73
C GLU A 119 -60.12 0.22 14.14
N PRO A 120 -60.65 -0.17 12.96
CA PRO A 120 -61.87 0.45 12.41
C PRO A 120 -63.16 0.14 13.18
N PHE A 121 -63.12 -0.72 14.21
CA PHE A 121 -64.28 -1.07 15.03
C PHE A 121 -64.16 -0.58 16.48
N ILE A 122 -63.08 0.12 16.83
CA ILE A 122 -62.95 0.82 18.11
C ILE A 122 -63.50 2.24 17.87
N PRO A 123 -64.46 2.71 18.69
CA PRO A 123 -65.12 4.01 18.52
C PRO A 123 -64.20 5.21 18.76
#